data_AF-A0A813ZT98-F1
#
_entry.id   AF-A0A813ZT98-F1
#
_cell.length_a   1.000
_cell.length_b   1.000
_cell.length_c   1.000
_cell.angle_alpha   90.00
_cell.angle_beta   90.00
_cell.angle_gamma   90.00
#
_symmetry.space_group_name_H-M   'P 1'
#
loop_
_entity.id
_entity.type
_entity.pdbx_description
1 polymer ?
#
loop_
_entity_poly.entity_id
_entity_poly.type
_entity_poly.pdbx_seq_one_letter_code
_entity_poly.pdbx_strand_id
1 'polypeptide(L)'
;MHDFIKGVLCSNFGVMMKKIKDTITVDDLNENLAKFRYGRHDSQNKIPTDLFSKNSYEKTFGFKLSATNMWSLVRIFPLIFGQILQRNIEYLHFISLIEIFKNLLSESFTENILMRLKNDKSVFLTNFKLFYIDQAIIAKQNFMVHYPNAIRKFGSP
;
A
#
# COMPACT_ATOMS: atom_id res chain seq x y z
N MET A 1 -2.67 -6.03 -13.00
CA MET A 1 -2.08 -5.23 -11.88
C MET A 1 -1.15 -5.96 -10.87
N HIS A 2 -0.65 -7.17 -11.14
CA HIS A 2 0.25 -7.90 -10.22
C HIS A 2 1.53 -7.12 -9.86
N ASP A 3 2.14 -6.46 -10.84
CA ASP A 3 3.41 -5.73 -10.65
C ASP A 3 3.28 -4.51 -9.75
N PHE A 4 2.13 -3.85 -9.77
CA PHE A 4 1.85 -2.75 -8.87
C PHE A 4 1.80 -3.26 -7.42
N ILE A 5 1.10 -4.37 -7.18
CA ILE A 5 0.96 -4.92 -5.83
C ILE A 5 2.32 -5.38 -5.31
N LYS A 6 3.01 -6.25 -6.06
CA LYS A 6 4.29 -6.83 -5.63
C LYS A 6 5.44 -5.84 -5.62
N GLY A 7 5.39 -4.85 -6.50
CA GLY A 7 6.44 -3.88 -6.67
C GLY A 7 6.25 -2.65 -5.80
N VAL A 8 5.14 -1.97 -6.00
CA VAL A 8 4.87 -0.67 -5.41
C VAL A 8 4.26 -0.84 -4.02
N LEU A 9 3.14 -1.56 -3.87
CA LEU A 9 2.50 -1.70 -2.56
C LEU A 9 3.39 -2.42 -1.55
N CYS A 10 4.02 -3.55 -1.90
CA CYS A 10 4.92 -4.26 -0.99
C CYS A 10 6.08 -3.39 -0.49
N SER A 11 6.71 -2.64 -1.40
CA SER A 11 7.83 -1.77 -1.05
C SER A 11 7.41 -0.64 -0.11
N ASN A 12 6.35 0.10 -0.48
CA ASN A 12 5.91 1.25 0.29
C ASN A 12 5.34 0.82 1.65
N PHE A 13 4.72 -0.36 1.73
CA PHE A 13 4.30 -0.92 3.01
C PHE A 13 5.50 -1.21 3.91
N GLY A 14 6.58 -1.83 3.39
CA GLY A 14 7.80 -2.06 4.17
C GLY A 14 8.46 -0.76 4.66
N VAL A 15 8.48 0.27 3.80
CA VAL A 15 8.96 1.61 4.17
C VAL A 15 8.09 2.25 5.25
N MET A 16 6.76 2.16 5.15
CA MET A 16 5.83 2.66 6.18
C MET A 16 6.00 1.90 7.50
N MET A 17 6.14 0.57 7.45
CA MET A 17 6.35 -0.28 8.63
C MET A 17 7.57 0.18 9.44
N LYS A 18 8.70 0.49 8.78
CA LYS A 18 9.90 1.04 9.43
C LYS A 18 9.63 2.27 10.29
N LYS A 19 8.70 3.11 9.86
CA LYS A 19 8.42 4.42 10.45
C LYS A 19 7.38 4.36 11.57
N ILE A 20 6.54 3.32 11.58
CA ILE A 20 5.54 3.11 12.65
C ILE A 20 6.05 2.21 13.79
N LYS A 21 7.30 1.76 13.75
CA LYS A 21 7.89 0.81 14.72
C LYS A 21 7.79 1.29 16.18
N ASP A 22 7.84 2.61 16.39
CA ASP A 22 7.80 3.24 17.71
C ASP A 22 6.35 3.57 18.14
N THR A 23 5.36 3.30 17.28
CA THR A 23 3.93 3.57 17.53
C THR A 23 3.15 2.30 17.84
N ILE A 24 3.51 1.17 17.24
CA ILE A 24 2.81 -0.11 17.36
C ILE A 24 3.86 -1.21 17.53
N THR A 25 3.66 -2.15 18.46
CA THR A 25 4.57 -3.30 18.60
C THR A 25 4.24 -4.41 17.60
N VAL A 26 5.18 -5.34 17.37
CA VAL A 26 4.90 -6.52 16.53
C VAL A 26 3.79 -7.39 17.11
N ASP A 27 3.73 -7.47 18.44
CA ASP A 27 2.70 -8.25 19.14
C ASP A 27 1.33 -7.60 18.93
N ASP A 28 1.23 -6.27 19.05
CA ASP A 28 0.00 -5.54 18.72
C ASP A 28 -0.46 -5.81 17.28
N LEU A 29 0.47 -5.80 16.32
CA LEU A 29 0.15 -6.07 14.91
C LEU A 29 -0.47 -7.46 14.73
N ASN A 30 0.20 -8.50 15.24
CA ASN A 30 -0.26 -9.88 15.09
C ASN A 30 -1.55 -10.14 15.87
N GLU A 31 -1.68 -9.62 17.09
CA GLU A 31 -2.89 -9.76 17.90
C GLU A 31 -4.10 -9.12 17.22
N ASN A 32 -3.97 -7.90 16.71
CA ASN A 32 -5.06 -7.22 16.04
C ASN A 32 -5.43 -7.89 14.71
N LEU A 33 -4.45 -8.43 13.96
CA LEU A 33 -4.72 -9.26 12.79
C LEU A 33 -5.49 -10.54 13.14
N ALA A 34 -5.12 -11.21 14.23
CA ALA A 34 -5.78 -12.43 14.69
C ALA A 34 -7.22 -12.17 15.16
N LYS A 35 -7.49 -11.02 15.77
CA LYS A 35 -8.82 -10.59 16.23
C LYS A 35 -9.73 -10.11 15.08
N PHE A 36 -9.16 -9.73 13.93
CA PHE A 36 -9.94 -9.20 12.82
C PHE A 36 -10.87 -10.26 12.21
N ARG A 37 -12.16 -9.93 12.14
CA ARG A 37 -13.19 -10.82 11.57
C ARG A 37 -13.31 -10.59 10.07
N TYR A 38 -12.72 -11.49 9.29
CA TYR A 38 -12.81 -11.48 7.83
C TYR A 38 -14.23 -11.81 7.37
N GLY A 39 -14.74 -11.03 6.42
CA GLY A 39 -16.00 -11.33 5.74
C GLY A 39 -15.92 -12.58 4.87
N ARG A 40 -17.06 -13.09 4.42
CA ARG A 40 -17.17 -14.34 3.64
C ARG A 40 -16.21 -14.35 2.43
N HIS A 41 -16.13 -13.25 1.70
CA HIS A 41 -15.29 -13.13 0.50
C HIS A 41 -13.78 -13.09 0.80
N ASP A 42 -13.40 -12.68 2.01
CA ASP A 42 -11.99 -12.53 2.39
C ASP A 42 -11.46 -13.72 3.20
N SER A 43 -12.37 -14.61 3.62
CA SER A 43 -12.06 -15.78 4.43
C SER A 43 -11.05 -16.74 3.78
N GLN A 44 -11.02 -16.81 2.45
CA GLN A 44 -10.08 -17.63 1.68
C GLN A 44 -8.69 -16.99 1.52
N ASN A 45 -8.61 -15.66 1.72
CA ASN A 45 -7.39 -14.87 1.55
C ASN A 45 -6.87 -14.33 2.88
N LYS A 46 -7.26 -14.97 3.99
CA LYS A 46 -6.82 -14.62 5.34
C LYS A 46 -5.31 -14.49 5.38
N ILE A 47 -4.88 -13.43 6.06
CA ILE A 47 -3.47 -13.17 6.27
C ILE A 47 -3.00 -14.07 7.40
N PRO A 48 -1.79 -14.65 7.32
CA PRO A 48 -1.21 -15.40 8.42
C PRO A 48 -1.21 -14.57 9.71
N THR A 49 -1.63 -15.17 10.82
CA THR A 49 -1.71 -14.50 12.13
C THR A 49 -0.34 -14.24 12.76
N ASP A 50 0.69 -14.93 12.27
CA ASP A 50 2.11 -14.81 12.63
C ASP A 50 2.93 -14.12 11.52
N LEU A 51 2.27 -13.28 10.70
CA LEU A 51 2.91 -12.60 9.58
C LEU A 51 4.11 -11.74 10.01
N PHE A 52 3.99 -11.04 11.13
CA PHE A 52 5.01 -10.10 11.57
C PHE A 52 5.95 -10.75 12.59
N SER A 53 7.25 -10.57 12.39
CA SER A 53 8.28 -10.88 13.38
C SER A 53 9.02 -9.60 13.76
N LYS A 54 9.85 -9.62 14.82
CA LYS A 54 10.66 -8.44 15.23
C LYS A 54 11.45 -7.83 14.07
N ASN A 55 11.95 -8.67 13.16
CA ASN A 55 12.71 -8.24 11.98
C ASN A 55 11.80 -7.68 10.87
N SER A 56 10.47 -7.74 10.99
CA SER A 56 9.55 -7.21 9.99
C SER A 56 9.62 -5.70 9.85
N TYR A 57 9.96 -4.97 10.92
CA TYR A 57 10.21 -3.55 10.83
C TYR A 57 11.45 -3.23 10.01
N GLU A 58 12.47 -4.08 9.99
CA GLU A 58 13.70 -3.80 9.25
C GLU A 58 13.59 -4.11 7.74
N LYS A 59 12.48 -4.73 7.30
CA LYS A 59 12.28 -5.17 5.93
C LYS A 59 11.70 -4.06 5.05
N THR A 60 12.47 -3.58 4.07
CA THR A 60 11.97 -2.66 3.03
C THR A 60 11.17 -3.37 1.92
N PHE A 61 11.49 -4.63 1.62
CA PHE A 61 10.88 -5.42 0.52
C PHE A 61 10.40 -6.82 0.96
N GLY A 62 10.31 -7.06 2.27
CA GLY A 62 10.48 -8.42 2.81
C GLY A 62 9.22 -9.20 3.20
N PHE A 63 8.02 -8.74 2.84
CA PHE A 63 6.82 -9.56 3.03
C PHE A 63 6.66 -10.48 1.81
N LYS A 64 7.08 -11.75 1.96
CA LYS A 64 6.87 -12.81 0.96
C LYS A 64 5.40 -13.25 0.90
N LEU A 65 4.48 -12.29 0.79
CA LEU A 65 3.06 -12.53 0.61
C LEU A 65 2.74 -12.71 -0.87
N SER A 66 1.78 -13.55 -1.22
CA SER A 66 1.19 -13.55 -2.57
C SER A 66 0.59 -12.17 -2.90
N ALA A 67 0.34 -11.86 -4.17
CA ALA A 67 -0.28 -10.57 -4.52
C ALA A 67 -1.68 -10.44 -3.88
N THR A 68 -2.43 -11.54 -3.83
CA THR A 68 -3.75 -11.59 -3.18
C THR A 68 -3.67 -11.37 -1.68
N ASN A 69 -2.71 -11.99 -0.99
CA ASN A 69 -2.52 -11.77 0.46
C ASN A 69 -2.01 -10.36 0.75
N MET A 70 -1.11 -9.82 -0.09
CA MET A 70 -0.65 -8.44 0.05
C MET A 70 -1.81 -7.46 -0.12
N TRP A 71 -2.63 -7.63 -1.16
CA TRP A 71 -3.79 -6.78 -1.37
C TRP A 71 -4.77 -6.88 -0.20
N SER A 72 -5.01 -8.10 0.29
CA SER A 72 -5.86 -8.33 1.47
C SER A 72 -5.32 -7.59 2.68
N LEU A 73 -4.01 -7.69 2.96
CA LEU A 73 -3.34 -6.94 4.03
C LEU A 73 -3.54 -5.45 3.88
N VAL A 74 -3.16 -4.89 2.74
CA VAL A 74 -3.21 -3.44 2.52
C VAL A 74 -4.63 -2.89 2.61
N ARG A 75 -5.63 -3.65 2.17
CA ARG A 75 -7.04 -3.23 2.26
C ARG A 75 -7.59 -3.28 3.68
N ILE A 76 -7.22 -4.26 4.49
CA ILE A 76 -7.73 -4.38 5.87
C ILE A 76 -6.92 -3.58 6.88
N PHE A 77 -5.64 -3.32 6.59
CA PHE A 77 -4.73 -2.62 7.51
C PHE A 77 -5.30 -1.28 7.99
N PRO A 78 -5.93 -0.43 7.14
CA PRO A 78 -6.55 0.81 7.58
C PRO A 78 -7.77 0.60 8.48
N LEU A 79 -8.49 -0.52 8.31
CA LEU A 79 -9.65 -0.86 9.15
C LEU A 79 -9.23 -1.27 10.55
N ILE A 80 -8.05 -1.87 10.68
CA ILE A 80 -7.53 -2.38 11.94
C ILE A 80 -6.76 -1.27 12.69
N PHE A 81 -5.85 -0.60 12.00
CA PHE A 81 -4.90 0.32 12.62
C PHE A 81 -5.21 1.79 12.37
N GLY A 82 -6.26 2.11 11.61
CA GLY A 82 -6.59 3.47 11.22
C GLY A 82 -6.79 4.40 12.41
N GLN A 83 -7.46 3.95 13.48
CA GLN A 83 -7.65 4.76 14.68
C GLN A 83 -6.33 5.05 15.43
N ILE A 84 -5.41 4.09 15.43
CA ILE A 84 -4.10 4.20 16.12
C ILE A 84 -3.16 5.10 15.30
N LEU A 85 -3.17 4.95 13.98
CA LEU A 85 -2.23 5.61 13.07
C LEU A 85 -2.78 6.86 12.38
N GLN A 86 -4.00 7.31 12.68
CA GLN A 86 -4.66 8.45 12.00
C GLN A 86 -3.86 9.76 11.99
N ARG A 87 -2.89 9.94 12.91
CA ARG A 87 -2.01 11.12 12.96
C ARG A 87 -0.60 10.86 12.43
N ASN A 88 -0.27 9.61 12.07
CA ASN A 88 1.04 9.25 11.56
C ASN A 88 1.14 9.59 10.07
N ILE A 89 2.08 10.46 9.70
CA ILE A 89 2.19 11.04 8.37
C ILE A 89 2.55 9.98 7.33
N GLU A 90 3.42 9.03 7.68
CA GLU A 90 3.88 7.95 6.81
C GLU A 90 2.77 6.93 6.54
N TYR A 91 1.93 6.66 7.53
CA TYR A 91 0.71 5.88 7.35
C TYR A 91 -0.27 6.60 6.41
N LEU A 92 -0.55 7.89 6.62
CA LEU A 92 -1.43 8.66 5.74
C LEU A 92 -0.90 8.74 4.30
N HIS A 93 0.42 8.88 4.15
CA HIS A 93 1.08 8.79 2.85
C HIS A 93 0.85 7.42 2.20
N PHE A 94 1.02 6.33 2.95
CA PHE A 94 0.71 5.00 2.46
C PHE A 94 -0.76 4.82 2.06
N ILE A 95 -1.72 5.38 2.83
CA ILE A 95 -3.14 5.37 2.46
C ILE A 95 -3.39 6.03 1.11
N SER A 96 -2.70 7.15 0.81
CA SER A 96 -2.84 7.80 -0.50
C SER A 96 -2.42 6.89 -1.67
N LEU A 97 -1.44 5.99 -1.46
CA LEU A 97 -1.07 4.98 -2.45
C LEU A 97 -2.19 3.94 -2.68
N ILE A 98 -2.88 3.55 -1.61
CA ILE A 98 -4.02 2.62 -1.70
C ILE A 98 -5.14 3.26 -2.52
N GLU A 99 -5.43 4.55 -2.30
CA GLU A 99 -6.43 5.27 -3.09
C GLU A 99 -6.02 5.42 -4.56
N ILE A 100 -4.75 5.68 -4.86
CA ILE A 100 -4.23 5.65 -6.24
C ILE A 100 -4.47 4.27 -6.85
N PHE A 101 -4.16 3.20 -6.13
CA PHE A 101 -4.36 1.85 -6.63
C PHE A 101 -5.84 1.52 -6.86
N LYS A 102 -6.73 1.93 -5.96
CA LYS A 102 -8.19 1.77 -6.14
C LYS A 102 -8.68 2.50 -7.39
N ASN A 103 -8.21 3.72 -7.63
CA ASN A 103 -8.55 4.48 -8.84
C ASN A 103 -8.06 3.78 -10.12
N LEU A 104 -6.91 3.08 -10.06
CA LEU A 104 -6.42 2.25 -11.17
C LEU A 104 -7.24 0.98 -11.41
N LEU A 105 -8.08 0.56 -10.46
CA LEU A 105 -9.00 -0.57 -10.58
C LEU A 105 -10.42 -0.15 -10.98
N SER A 106 -10.62 1.11 -11.35
CA SER A 106 -11.95 1.60 -11.75
C SER A 106 -12.44 0.88 -13.01
N GLU A 107 -13.73 0.53 -13.04
CA GLU A 107 -14.36 -0.14 -14.18
C GLU A 107 -14.42 0.75 -15.44
N SER A 108 -14.32 2.07 -15.27
CA SER A 108 -14.25 3.04 -16.35
C SER A 108 -13.34 4.21 -16.01
N PHE A 109 -12.73 4.79 -17.04
CA PHE A 109 -11.82 5.93 -16.92
C PHE A 109 -12.37 7.13 -17.66
N THR A 110 -12.78 8.15 -16.92
CA THR A 110 -13.08 9.47 -17.47
C THR A 110 -11.81 10.32 -17.49
N GLU A 111 -11.78 11.39 -18.30
CA GLU A 111 -10.64 12.30 -18.33
C GLU A 111 -10.38 12.94 -16.95
N ASN A 112 -11.43 13.14 -16.14
CA ASN A 112 -11.30 13.59 -14.75
C ASN A 112 -10.55 12.58 -13.88
N ILE A 113 -10.84 11.28 -14.00
CA ILE A 113 -10.11 10.21 -13.28
C ILE A 113 -8.65 10.17 -13.72
N LEU A 114 -8.39 10.29 -15.03
CA LEU A 114 -7.02 10.29 -15.56
C LEU A 114 -6.21 11.50 -15.09
N MET A 115 -6.83 12.68 -15.07
CA MET A 115 -6.22 13.91 -14.55
C MET A 115 -5.92 13.79 -13.05
N ARG A 116 -6.88 13.25 -12.27
CA ARG A 116 -6.70 12.99 -10.85
C ARG A 116 -5.56 12.00 -10.59
N LEU A 117 -5.51 10.87 -11.30
CA LEU A 117 -4.40 9.91 -11.22
C LEU A 117 -3.04 10.54 -11.53
N LYS A 118 -2.99 11.46 -12.50
CA LYS A 118 -1.77 12.19 -12.84
C LYS A 118 -1.31 13.11 -11.70
N ASN A 119 -2.24 13.79 -11.03
CA ASN A 119 -1.94 14.67 -9.90
C ASN A 119 -1.58 13.87 -8.64
N ASP A 120 -2.42 12.90 -8.25
CA ASP A 120 -2.27 12.10 -7.04
C ASP A 120 -0.92 11.38 -7.02
N LYS A 121 -0.49 10.78 -8.14
CA LYS A 121 0.84 10.14 -8.20
C LYS A 121 1.98 11.13 -8.06
N SER A 122 1.84 12.36 -8.59
CA SER A 122 2.90 13.36 -8.56
C SER A 122 3.08 13.85 -7.13
N VAL A 123 1.97 14.13 -6.45
CA VAL A 123 1.95 14.45 -5.02
C VAL A 123 2.54 13.30 -4.21
N PHE A 124 2.12 12.06 -4.50
CA PHE A 124 2.64 10.88 -3.82
C PHE A 124 4.16 10.75 -3.92
N LEU A 125 4.73 10.86 -5.13
CA LEU A 125 6.18 10.73 -5.35
C LEU A 125 6.96 11.89 -4.75
N THR A 126 6.42 13.12 -4.79
CA THR A 126 7.02 14.27 -4.10
C THR A 126 7.06 14.03 -2.60
N ASN A 127 5.94 13.65 -2.00
CA ASN A 127 5.85 13.36 -0.57
C ASN A 127 6.74 12.18 -0.16
N PHE A 128 6.90 11.17 -1.03
CA PHE A 128 7.80 10.06 -0.78
C PHE A 128 9.26 10.55 -0.59
N LYS A 129 9.74 11.46 -1.45
CA LYS A 129 11.08 12.04 -1.29
C LYS A 129 11.22 12.88 -0.02
N LEU A 130 10.16 13.53 0.41
CA LEU A 130 10.16 14.37 1.61
C LEU A 130 10.16 13.52 2.90
N PHE A 131 9.33 12.47 2.95
CA PHE A 131 9.17 11.66 4.16
C PHE A 131 10.22 10.56 4.30
N TYR A 132 10.85 10.15 3.18
CA TYR A 132 11.81 9.06 3.13
C TYR A 132 13.11 9.49 2.45
N ILE A 133 13.80 10.47 3.05
CA ILE A 133 15.04 11.07 2.51
C ILE A 133 16.11 10.02 2.16
N ASP A 134 16.20 8.94 2.94
CA ASP A 134 17.19 7.87 2.74
C ASP A 134 16.73 6.75 1.79
N GLN A 135 15.54 6.87 1.16
CA GLN A 135 15.01 5.86 0.26
C GLN A 135 14.94 6.38 -1.18
N ALA A 136 15.61 5.67 -2.08
CA ALA A 136 15.50 5.94 -3.50
C ALA A 136 14.12 5.51 -4.04
N ILE A 137 13.56 6.31 -4.96
CA ILE A 137 12.40 5.89 -5.74
C ILE A 137 12.81 4.72 -6.63
N ILE A 138 12.14 3.58 -6.48
CA ILE A 138 12.41 2.42 -7.33
C ILE A 138 11.80 2.59 -8.73
N ALA A 139 12.36 1.88 -9.71
CA ALA A 139 11.84 1.88 -11.08
C ALA A 139 10.33 1.62 -11.16
N LYS A 140 9.81 0.72 -10.33
CA LYS A 140 8.37 0.38 -10.28
C LYS A 140 7.49 1.52 -9.74
N GLN A 141 7.97 2.31 -8.77
CA GLN A 141 7.27 3.51 -8.29
C GLN A 141 7.29 4.59 -9.39
N ASN A 142 8.44 4.78 -10.04
CA ASN A 142 8.52 5.75 -11.14
C ASN A 142 7.60 5.37 -12.31
N PHE A 143 7.46 4.07 -12.60
CA PHE A 143 6.58 3.59 -13.67
C PHE A 143 5.11 4.00 -13.49
N MET A 144 4.69 4.31 -12.25
CA MET A 144 3.36 4.86 -11.99
C MET A 144 3.04 6.10 -12.82
N VAL A 145 4.08 6.86 -13.23
CA VAL A 145 3.89 8.04 -14.06
C VAL A 145 3.30 7.75 -15.44
N HIS A 146 3.38 6.52 -15.92
CA HIS A 146 2.91 6.15 -17.25
C HIS A 146 1.47 5.66 -17.28
N TYR A 147 0.89 5.22 -16.15
CA TYR A 147 -0.46 4.63 -16.14
C TYR A 147 -1.53 5.51 -16.79
N PRO A 148 -1.68 6.81 -16.47
CA PRO A 148 -2.75 7.62 -17.08
C PRO A 148 -2.67 7.68 -18.61
N ASN A 149 -1.45 7.77 -19.15
CA ASN A 149 -1.23 7.83 -20.60
C ASN A 149 -1.44 6.46 -21.25
N ALA A 150 -1.00 5.38 -20.58
CA ALA A 150 -1.24 4.03 -21.04
C ALA A 150 -2.74 3.73 -21.08
N ILE A 151 -3.47 4.11 -20.03
CA ILE A 151 -4.92 3.91 -19.93
C ILE A 151 -5.66 4.68 -21.01
N ARG A 152 -5.29 5.95 -21.24
CA ARG A 152 -5.88 6.76 -22.32
C ARG A 152 -5.71 6.12 -23.71
N LYS A 153 -4.57 5.46 -23.95
CA LYS A 153 -4.23 4.90 -25.26
C LYS A 153 -4.73 3.48 -25.46
N PHE A 154 -4.74 2.67 -24.41
CA PHE A 154 -4.91 1.22 -24.51
C PHE A 154 -6.08 0.67 -23.66
N GLY A 155 -6.74 1.53 -22.88
CA GLY A 155 -7.81 1.11 -21.96
C GLY A 155 -7.29 0.68 -20.58
N SER A 156 -8.18 0.14 -19.76
CA SER A 156 -7.87 -0.28 -18.37
C SER A 156 -6.70 -1.30 -18.32
N PRO A 157 -5.83 -1.24 -17.29
CA PRO A 157 -4.74 -2.19 -17.09
C PRO A 157 -5.16 -3.47 -16.36
#